data_AF-A0AAN4R5Q1-F1
#
_entry.id   AF-A0AAN4R5Q1-F1
#
_cell.length_a   1.000
_cell.length_b   1.000
_cell.length_c   1.000
_cell.angle_alpha   90.00
_cell.angle_beta   90.00
_cell.angle_gamma   90.00
#
_symmetry.space_group_name_H-M   'P 1'
#
loop_
_entity.id
_entity.type
_entity.pdbx_description
1 polymer ?
#
loop_
_entity_poly.entity_id
_entity_poly.type
_entity_poly.pdbx_seq_one_letter_code
_entity_poly.pdbx_strand_id
1 'polypeptide(L)'
;MSYRIVYDQVAVKFTAAQLAAACPSEHGRDDYFMLFELGGDNNMWDCSNRARARSWDLIGADCEWVVMRKVVEYAASCEGGGMRFSNARSTQAETYIRKNRSTLERSLTPDGSGETGIGVSASIRVTRSKLQSWQRERLGRLEAFMTPQGDSDYALWELSPLRDPLHAALFFAFHTLDERAIYNKATVHGPSKGREPVLKLVSPNAFAVREAT
;
A
#
# COMPACT_ATOMS: atom_id res chain seq x y z
N MET A 1 19.59 -18.97 -0.33
CA MET A 1 19.97 -17.69 -0.99
C MET A 1 18.72 -16.83 -0.96
N SER A 2 18.78 -15.59 -0.46
CA SER A 2 17.59 -14.71 -0.45
C SER A 2 17.32 -14.18 -1.85
N TYR A 3 16.10 -14.38 -2.32
CA TYR A 3 15.64 -13.86 -3.60
C TYR A 3 15.31 -12.36 -3.48
N ARG A 4 14.59 -11.96 -2.41
CA ARG A 4 14.21 -10.58 -2.14
C ARG A 4 14.92 -9.99 -0.92
N ILE A 5 15.28 -8.72 -1.00
CA ILE A 5 15.80 -7.91 0.10
C ILE A 5 14.84 -6.77 0.38
N VAL A 6 14.45 -6.63 1.65
CA VAL A 6 13.61 -5.55 2.13
C VAL A 6 14.49 -4.47 2.76
N TYR A 7 14.49 -3.29 2.17
CA TYR A 7 15.33 -2.17 2.56
C TYR A 7 14.65 -1.27 3.57
N ASP A 8 13.39 -0.92 3.31
CA ASP A 8 12.63 0.01 4.13
C ASP A 8 11.12 -0.23 4.01
N GLN A 9 10.36 0.30 4.96
CA GLN A 9 8.92 0.12 5.07
C GLN A 9 8.27 1.40 5.60
N VAL A 10 7.16 1.80 4.98
CA VAL A 10 6.39 2.99 5.37
C VAL A 10 4.91 2.64 5.39
N ALA A 11 4.20 3.07 6.43
CA ALA A 11 2.76 2.99 6.48
C ALA A 11 2.15 4.39 6.47
N VAL A 12 1.01 4.54 5.80
CA VAL A 12 0.17 5.74 5.86
C VAL A 12 -1.21 5.34 6.36
N LYS A 13 -1.69 6.05 7.38
CA LYS A 13 -3.01 5.85 8.00
C LYS A 13 -4.01 6.87 7.46
N PHE A 14 -5.20 6.40 7.15
CA PHE A 14 -6.36 7.18 6.78
C PHE A 14 -7.41 6.96 7.85
N THR A 15 -7.86 8.03 8.49
CA THR A 15 -8.82 7.88 9.59
C THR A 15 -10.21 7.57 9.07
N ALA A 16 -10.99 6.83 9.84
CA ALA A 16 -12.40 6.57 9.52
C ALA A 16 -13.17 7.87 9.26
N ALA A 17 -12.92 8.90 10.08
CA ALA A 17 -13.54 10.22 9.93
C ALA A 17 -13.18 10.90 8.60
N GLN A 18 -11.91 10.83 8.17
CA GLN A 18 -11.47 11.40 6.89
C GLN A 18 -12.14 10.70 5.71
N LEU A 19 -12.21 9.37 5.73
CA LEU A 19 -12.80 8.59 4.64
C LEU A 19 -14.32 8.72 4.61
N ALA A 20 -14.98 8.71 5.77
CA ALA A 20 -16.42 8.92 5.88
C ALA A 20 -16.83 10.33 5.45
N ALA A 21 -16.01 11.36 5.70
CA ALA A 21 -16.29 12.71 5.20
C ALA A 21 -16.25 12.79 3.66
N ALA A 22 -15.39 11.99 3.01
CA ALA A 22 -15.27 11.95 1.56
C ALA A 22 -16.29 11.01 0.88
N CYS A 23 -16.61 9.88 1.51
CA CYS A 23 -17.53 8.87 0.99
C CYS A 23 -18.31 8.18 2.14
N PRO A 24 -19.35 8.83 2.69
CA PRO A 24 -20.02 8.36 3.91
C PRO A 24 -20.69 6.99 3.79
N SER A 25 -21.18 6.62 2.60
CA SER A 25 -21.96 5.40 2.39
C SER A 25 -21.11 4.13 2.34
N GLU A 26 -19.80 4.25 2.20
CA GLU A 26 -18.91 3.09 1.98
C GLU A 26 -17.92 2.85 3.12
N HIS A 27 -17.83 3.75 4.11
CA HIS A 27 -16.84 3.65 5.19
C HIS A 27 -17.48 3.57 6.58
N GLY A 28 -16.97 2.62 7.37
CA GLY A 28 -17.36 2.38 8.75
C GLY A 28 -16.56 3.20 9.75
N ARG A 29 -16.32 2.62 10.93
CA ARG A 29 -15.59 3.27 12.04
C ARG A 29 -14.10 2.90 12.10
N ASP A 30 -13.65 2.00 11.24
CA ASP A 30 -12.28 1.49 11.26
C ASP A 30 -11.35 2.40 10.46
N ASP A 31 -10.11 2.52 10.95
CA ASP A 31 -9.03 3.20 10.24
C ASP A 31 -8.41 2.27 9.19
N TYR A 32 -7.99 2.87 8.07
CA TYR A 32 -7.40 2.16 6.95
C TYR A 32 -5.93 2.53 6.79
N PHE A 33 -5.15 1.60 6.25
CA PHE A 33 -3.71 1.74 6.11
C PHE A 33 -3.30 1.39 4.69
N MET A 34 -2.33 2.14 4.15
CA MET A 34 -1.50 1.70 3.03
C MET A 34 -0.11 1.38 3.56
N LEU A 35 0.36 0.15 3.31
CA LEU A 35 1.69 -0.32 3.70
C LEU A 35 2.56 -0.48 2.46
N PHE A 36 3.65 0.28 2.43
CA PHE A 36 4.64 0.31 1.37
C PHE A 36 5.92 -0.38 1.81
N GLU A 37 6.55 -1.11 0.89
CA GLU A 37 7.83 -1.77 1.12
C GLU A 37 8.80 -1.44 0.00
N LEU A 38 10.00 -0.97 0.36
CA LEU A 38 11.12 -0.85 -0.56
C LEU A 38 11.82 -2.20 -0.65
N GLY A 39 11.56 -2.91 -1.74
CA GLY A 39 12.13 -4.22 -2.01
C GLY A 39 13.07 -4.21 -3.21
N GLY A 40 13.82 -5.29 -3.37
CA GLY A 40 14.59 -5.54 -4.58
C GLY A 40 15.15 -6.94 -4.60
N ASP A 41 15.30 -7.49 -5.79
CA ASP A 41 15.89 -8.82 -5.95
C ASP A 41 17.40 -8.74 -5.70
N ASN A 42 17.93 -9.71 -4.95
CA ASN A 42 19.33 -9.72 -4.53
C ASN A 42 20.31 -9.76 -5.72
N ASN A 43 19.87 -10.32 -6.85
CA ASN A 43 20.68 -10.53 -8.04
C ASN A 43 20.46 -9.47 -9.13
N MET A 44 19.48 -8.57 -8.94
CA MET A 44 19.16 -7.54 -9.93
C MET A 44 19.91 -6.25 -9.63
N TRP A 45 20.54 -5.70 -10.67
CA TRP A 45 21.32 -4.46 -10.59
C TRP A 45 20.79 -3.45 -11.59
N ASP A 46 20.74 -2.19 -11.17
CA ASP A 46 20.50 -1.04 -12.03
C ASP A 46 21.76 -0.81 -12.87
N CYS A 47 21.63 -0.97 -14.19
CA CYS A 47 22.72 -0.79 -15.17
C CYS A 47 23.34 0.61 -15.13
N SER A 48 22.57 1.62 -14.71
CA SER A 48 22.97 3.03 -14.73
C SER A 48 23.95 3.36 -13.61
N ASN A 49 23.74 2.80 -12.42
CA ASN A 49 24.41 3.25 -11.19
C ASN A 49 25.18 2.13 -10.46
N ARG A 50 25.28 0.92 -11.05
CA ARG A 50 25.90 -0.26 -10.41
C ARG A 50 25.42 -0.47 -8.96
N ALA A 51 24.16 -0.19 -8.70
CA ALA A 51 23.49 -0.42 -7.42
C ALA A 51 22.42 -1.51 -7.59
N ARG A 52 22.02 -2.18 -6.50
CA ARG A 52 20.90 -3.13 -6.58
C ARG A 52 19.63 -2.41 -7.03
N ALA A 53 18.90 -3.04 -7.95
CA ALA A 53 17.60 -2.55 -8.39
C ALA A 53 16.60 -2.65 -7.24
N ARG A 54 15.87 -1.57 -6.98
CA ARG A 54 14.90 -1.49 -5.88
C ARG A 54 13.69 -0.67 -6.32
N SER A 55 12.51 -1.08 -5.90
CA SER A 55 11.25 -0.37 -6.11
C SER A 55 10.44 -0.34 -4.83
N TRP A 56 9.64 0.71 -4.69
CA TRP A 56 8.59 0.74 -3.68
C TRP A 56 7.38 -0.01 -4.23
N ASP A 57 6.85 -0.92 -3.42
CA ASP A 57 5.65 -1.70 -3.76
C ASP A 57 4.59 -1.48 -2.68
N LEU A 58 3.31 -1.42 -3.07
CA LEU A 58 2.18 -1.46 -2.13
C LEU A 58 1.93 -2.91 -1.74
N ILE A 59 2.24 -3.29 -0.50
CA ILE A 59 2.14 -4.68 -0.04
C ILE A 59 0.84 -4.98 0.74
N GLY A 60 0.16 -3.95 1.22
CA GLY A 60 -1.15 -4.07 1.85
C GLY A 60 -1.91 -2.75 1.82
N ALA A 61 -3.23 -2.81 1.62
CA ALA A 61 -4.10 -1.64 1.70
C ALA A 61 -5.49 -2.05 2.17
N ASP A 62 -5.80 -1.80 3.44
CA ASP A 62 -7.08 -2.10 4.11
C ASP A 62 -6.99 -1.71 5.60
N CYS A 63 -7.96 -2.11 6.42
CA CYS A 63 -7.87 -2.12 7.88
C CYS A 63 -6.65 -2.91 8.39
N GLU A 64 -6.16 -2.56 9.58
CA GLU A 64 -4.93 -3.09 10.15
C GLU A 64 -4.87 -4.64 10.15
N TRP A 65 -5.94 -5.32 10.54
CA TRP A 65 -5.98 -6.77 10.63
C TRP A 65 -5.90 -7.47 9.26
N VAL A 66 -6.43 -6.87 8.19
CA VAL A 66 -6.29 -7.39 6.82
C VAL A 66 -4.87 -7.17 6.32
N VAL A 67 -4.31 -5.98 6.55
CA VAL A 67 -2.91 -5.68 6.19
C VAL A 67 -1.97 -6.65 6.92
N MET A 68 -2.17 -6.86 8.22
CA MET A 68 -1.36 -7.80 9.00
C MET A 68 -1.54 -9.25 8.57
N ARG A 69 -2.74 -9.65 8.11
CA ARG A 69 -2.93 -10.97 7.49
C ARG A 69 -2.02 -11.13 6.26
N LYS A 70 -1.93 -10.12 5.40
CA LYS A 70 -1.00 -10.13 4.25
C LYS A 70 0.46 -10.13 4.67
N VAL A 71 0.83 -9.39 5.71
CA VAL A 71 2.19 -9.44 6.28
C VAL A 71 2.55 -10.85 6.73
N VAL A 72 1.63 -11.57 7.39
CA VAL A 72 1.86 -12.97 7.81
C VAL A 72 2.04 -13.89 6.60
N GLU A 73 1.24 -13.72 5.53
CA GLU A 73 1.43 -14.46 4.28
C GLU A 73 2.84 -14.23 3.69
N TYR A 74 3.30 -12.97 3.62
CA TYR A 74 4.66 -12.67 3.13
C TYR A 74 5.77 -13.19 4.06
N ALA A 75 5.53 -13.19 5.37
CA ALA A 75 6.50 -13.65 6.36
C ALA A 75 6.90 -15.12 6.16
N ALA A 76 6.05 -15.95 5.55
CA ALA A 76 6.41 -17.32 5.18
C ALA A 76 7.66 -17.39 4.28
N SER A 77 7.90 -16.36 3.45
CA SER A 77 9.09 -16.28 2.59
C SER A 77 10.39 -16.10 3.37
N CYS A 78 10.33 -15.67 4.63
CA CYS A 78 11.49 -15.56 5.51
C CYS A 78 12.03 -16.93 5.94
N GLU A 79 11.15 -17.89 6.23
CA GLU A 79 11.54 -19.22 6.73
C GLU A 79 12.30 -20.04 5.67
N GLY A 80 11.90 -19.94 4.40
CA GLY A 80 12.64 -20.53 3.27
C GLY A 80 13.92 -19.77 2.90
N GLY A 81 14.26 -18.70 3.64
CA GLY A 81 15.36 -17.81 3.33
C GLY A 81 15.17 -17.04 2.03
N GLY A 82 13.96 -16.96 1.48
CA GLY A 82 13.61 -16.28 0.24
C GLY A 82 13.52 -14.76 0.38
N MET A 83 13.30 -14.27 1.60
CA MET A 83 13.23 -12.86 1.94
C MET A 83 14.05 -12.54 3.19
N ARG A 84 14.75 -11.40 3.18
CA ARG A 84 15.47 -10.89 4.35
C ARG A 84 15.50 -9.37 4.39
N PHE A 85 15.69 -8.79 5.56
CA PHE A 85 16.02 -7.38 5.67
C PHE A 85 17.41 -7.06 5.14
N SER A 86 17.58 -5.83 4.65
CA SER A 86 18.88 -5.28 4.32
C SER A 86 19.80 -5.33 5.56
N ASN A 87 21.08 -5.61 5.33
CA ASN A 87 22.11 -5.82 6.36
C ASN A 87 21.91 -7.03 7.29
N ALA A 88 20.80 -7.77 7.20
CA ALA A 88 20.62 -9.02 7.93
C ALA A 88 21.12 -10.22 7.11
N ARG A 89 21.75 -11.21 7.75
CA ARG A 89 22.14 -12.47 7.09
C ARG A 89 20.93 -13.34 6.77
N SER A 90 19.99 -13.40 7.70
CA SER A 90 18.69 -14.05 7.61
C SER A 90 17.65 -13.20 8.35
N THR A 91 16.37 -13.47 8.14
CA THR A 91 15.28 -12.84 8.87
C THR A 91 14.28 -13.94 9.21
N GLN A 92 13.86 -14.02 10.47
CA GLN A 92 12.78 -14.92 10.88
C GLN A 92 11.43 -14.29 10.57
N ALA A 93 10.40 -15.11 10.29
CA ALA A 93 9.05 -14.63 10.03
C ALA A 93 8.53 -13.70 11.14
N GLU A 94 8.76 -14.06 12.41
CA GLU A 94 8.34 -13.26 13.56
C GLU A 94 8.99 -11.86 13.56
N THR A 95 10.26 -11.76 13.14
CA THR A 95 10.96 -10.46 13.07
C THR A 95 10.36 -9.57 11.98
N TYR A 96 9.99 -10.16 10.84
CA TYR A 96 9.31 -9.45 9.76
C TYR A 96 7.92 -8.95 10.19
N ILE A 97 7.13 -9.82 10.83
CA ILE A 97 5.81 -9.48 11.36
C ILE A 97 5.91 -8.35 12.40
N ARG A 98 6.84 -8.48 13.36
CA ARG A 98 7.04 -7.49 14.43
C ARG A 98 7.40 -6.12 13.86
N LYS A 99 8.31 -6.08 12.88
CA LYS A 99 8.72 -4.81 12.26
C LYS A 99 7.55 -4.13 11.54
N ASN A 100 6.78 -4.87 10.74
CA ASN A 100 5.62 -4.32 10.04
C ASN A 100 4.54 -3.83 11.01
N ARG A 101 4.29 -4.55 12.12
CA ARG A 101 3.39 -4.07 13.17
C ARG A 101 3.86 -2.73 13.73
N SER A 102 5.14 -2.62 14.10
CA SER A 102 5.70 -1.34 14.57
C SER A 102 5.67 -0.24 13.50
N THR A 103 5.75 -0.59 12.21
CA THR A 103 5.58 0.37 11.11
C THR A 103 4.15 0.87 11.02
N LEU A 104 3.14 0.01 11.17
CA LEU A 104 1.73 0.41 11.21
C LEU A 104 1.42 1.27 12.45
N GLU A 105 1.95 0.91 13.62
CA GLU A 105 1.83 1.72 14.84
C GLU A 105 2.46 3.12 14.69
N ARG A 106 3.46 3.25 13.82
CA ARG A 106 4.16 4.51 13.50
C ARG A 106 3.80 5.02 12.11
N SER A 107 2.55 4.82 11.70
CA SER A 107 2.05 5.29 10.41
C SER A 107 2.10 6.81 10.29
N LEU A 108 2.36 7.29 9.08
CA LEU A 108 2.23 8.70 8.71
C LEU A 108 0.76 9.07 8.44
N THR A 109 0.44 10.36 8.49
CA THR A 109 -0.79 10.88 7.88
C THR A 109 -0.60 11.01 6.35
N PRO A 110 -1.68 11.14 5.56
CA PRO A 110 -1.55 11.36 4.12
C PRO A 110 -0.74 12.62 3.81
N ASP A 111 -0.98 13.72 4.54
CA ASP A 111 -0.21 14.96 4.40
C ASP A 111 1.26 14.78 4.82
N GLY A 112 1.49 14.09 5.94
CA GLY A 112 2.83 13.80 6.46
C GLY A 112 3.65 12.90 5.53
N SER A 113 3.00 12.07 4.71
CA SER A 113 3.68 11.27 3.69
C SER A 113 4.42 12.13 2.66
N GLY A 114 3.97 13.36 2.41
CA GLY A 114 4.64 14.29 1.49
C GLY A 114 6.10 14.59 1.87
N GLU A 115 6.43 14.60 3.16
CA GLU A 115 7.80 14.83 3.65
C GLU A 115 8.76 13.69 3.31
N THR A 116 8.24 12.48 3.11
CA THR A 116 9.05 11.31 2.72
C THR A 116 9.43 11.32 1.24
N GLY A 117 8.74 12.13 0.42
CA GLY A 117 8.78 12.03 -1.04
C GLY A 117 8.12 10.76 -1.60
N ILE A 118 7.46 9.95 -0.76
CA ILE A 118 6.67 8.81 -1.22
C ILE A 118 5.34 9.31 -1.78
N GLY A 119 4.96 8.79 -2.94
CA GLY A 119 3.65 8.98 -3.52
C GLY A 119 3.14 7.69 -4.16
N VAL A 120 1.84 7.65 -4.41
CA VAL A 120 1.16 6.48 -4.96
C VAL A 120 0.15 6.89 -6.01
N SER A 121 0.20 6.19 -7.14
CA SER A 121 -0.82 6.23 -8.18
C SER A 121 -1.48 4.87 -8.23
N ALA A 122 -2.75 4.81 -7.85
CA ALA A 122 -3.53 3.58 -7.79
C ALA A 122 -4.47 3.46 -8.98
N SER A 123 -4.88 2.24 -9.28
CA SER A 123 -5.85 1.95 -10.33
C SER A 123 -6.82 0.87 -9.90
N ILE A 124 -8.08 1.05 -10.26
CA ILE A 124 -9.10 0.00 -10.20
C ILE A 124 -9.40 -0.39 -11.64
N ARG A 125 -9.19 -1.67 -11.98
CA ARG A 125 -9.51 -2.21 -13.30
C ARG A 125 -10.61 -3.24 -13.19
N VAL A 126 -11.64 -3.08 -13.99
CA VAL A 126 -12.81 -3.95 -13.99
C VAL A 126 -13.15 -4.37 -15.41
N THR A 127 -13.41 -5.66 -15.59
CA THR A 127 -13.97 -6.23 -16.83
C THR A 127 -15.43 -6.59 -16.58
N ARG A 128 -16.36 -5.82 -17.14
CA ARG A 128 -17.81 -5.89 -16.83
C ARG A 128 -18.38 -7.27 -17.13
N SER A 129 -17.95 -7.91 -18.22
CA SER A 129 -18.35 -9.27 -18.60
C SER A 129 -18.00 -10.34 -17.56
N LYS A 130 -17.00 -10.10 -16.70
CA LYS A 130 -16.56 -11.04 -15.65
C LYS A 130 -17.25 -10.82 -14.30
N LEU A 131 -18.05 -9.76 -14.16
CA LEU A 131 -18.66 -9.41 -12.88
C LEU A 131 -19.88 -10.26 -12.54
N GLN A 132 -19.89 -10.73 -11.29
CA GLN A 132 -21.07 -11.30 -10.62
C GLN A 132 -22.11 -10.22 -10.32
N SER A 133 -23.38 -10.63 -10.12
CA SER A 133 -24.51 -9.71 -9.91
C SER A 133 -24.27 -8.70 -8.78
N TRP A 134 -23.81 -9.15 -7.61
CA TRP A 134 -23.53 -8.28 -6.47
C TRP A 134 -22.34 -7.33 -6.72
N GLN A 135 -21.37 -7.72 -7.55
CA GLN A 135 -20.26 -6.85 -7.95
C GLN A 135 -20.72 -5.75 -8.91
N ARG A 136 -21.76 -6.00 -9.73
CA ARG A 136 -22.33 -4.98 -10.63
C ARG A 136 -23.02 -3.86 -9.86
N GLU A 137 -23.71 -4.17 -8.77
CA GLU A 137 -24.29 -3.15 -7.91
C GLU A 137 -23.21 -2.27 -7.28
N ARG A 138 -22.13 -2.89 -6.77
CA ARG A 138 -20.96 -2.16 -6.24
C ARG A 138 -20.30 -1.30 -7.31
N LEU A 139 -20.15 -1.83 -8.53
CA LEU A 139 -19.63 -1.08 -9.68
C LEU A 139 -20.50 0.14 -9.97
N GLY A 140 -21.82 -0.01 -9.99
CA GLY A 140 -22.74 1.10 -10.23
C GLY A 140 -22.59 2.24 -9.20
N ARG A 141 -22.28 1.91 -7.94
CA ARG A 141 -21.96 2.92 -6.92
C ARG A 141 -20.63 3.63 -7.20
N LEU A 142 -19.58 2.89 -7.59
CA LEU A 142 -18.31 3.50 -7.99
C LEU A 142 -18.48 4.45 -9.20
N GLU A 143 -19.23 4.02 -10.21
CA GLU A 143 -19.52 4.83 -11.42
C GLU A 143 -20.32 6.10 -11.08
N ALA A 144 -21.13 6.10 -10.02
CA ALA A 144 -21.84 7.29 -9.54
C ALA A 144 -20.92 8.32 -8.89
N PHE A 145 -19.79 7.91 -8.32
CA PHE A 145 -18.79 8.82 -7.73
C PHE A 145 -17.80 9.33 -8.77
N MET A 146 -17.36 8.47 -9.70
CA MET A 146 -16.35 8.83 -10.69
C MET A 146 -16.57 8.09 -12.00
N THR A 147 -16.60 8.83 -13.10
CA THR A 147 -16.71 8.26 -14.45
C THR A 147 -15.45 7.48 -14.80
N PRO A 148 -15.56 6.19 -15.21
CA PRO A 148 -14.41 5.42 -15.66
C PRO A 148 -13.88 5.91 -17.01
N GLN A 149 -12.61 5.66 -17.23
CA GLN A 149 -12.02 5.59 -18.56
C GLN A 149 -12.20 4.18 -19.13
N GLY A 150 -12.21 4.04 -20.47
CA GLY A 150 -12.27 2.75 -21.14
C GLY A 150 -13.43 2.64 -22.13
N ASP A 151 -13.86 1.41 -22.39
CA ASP A 151 -14.91 1.08 -23.35
C ASP A 151 -16.12 0.43 -22.66
N SER A 152 -17.00 -0.22 -23.44
CA SER A 152 -18.20 -0.86 -22.91
C SER A 152 -17.91 -2.04 -21.97
N ASP A 153 -16.82 -2.78 -22.17
CA ASP A 153 -16.51 -3.96 -21.35
C ASP A 153 -15.39 -3.69 -20.33
N TYR A 154 -14.49 -2.76 -20.61
CA TYR A 154 -13.37 -2.42 -19.74
C TYR A 154 -13.54 -1.05 -19.09
N ALA A 155 -13.35 -1.00 -17.77
CA ALA A 155 -13.40 0.22 -16.98
C ALA A 155 -12.12 0.40 -16.14
N LEU A 156 -11.57 1.62 -16.19
CA LEU A 156 -10.37 2.03 -15.47
C LEU A 156 -10.65 3.31 -14.68
N TRP A 157 -10.33 3.28 -13.40
CA TRP A 157 -10.23 4.47 -12.55
C TRP A 157 -8.79 4.66 -12.14
N GLU A 158 -8.22 5.83 -12.41
CA GLU A 158 -6.91 6.23 -11.93
C GLU A 158 -7.08 7.13 -10.71
N LEU A 159 -6.42 6.77 -9.62
CA LEU A 159 -6.63 7.34 -8.31
C LEU A 159 -5.30 7.84 -7.75
N SER A 160 -5.36 8.92 -6.97
CA SER A 160 -4.22 9.45 -6.21
C SER A 160 -4.52 9.46 -4.71
N PRO A 161 -4.57 8.28 -4.04
CA PRO A 161 -5.00 8.15 -2.65
C PRO A 161 -4.29 9.04 -1.65
N LEU A 162 -3.00 9.30 -1.82
CA LEU A 162 -2.24 10.15 -0.89
C LEU A 162 -2.46 11.66 -1.11
N ARG A 163 -3.15 12.06 -2.19
CA ARG A 163 -3.38 13.47 -2.53
C ARG A 163 -4.83 13.90 -2.47
N ASP A 164 -5.75 12.95 -2.65
CA ASP A 164 -7.19 13.21 -2.70
C ASP A 164 -7.92 12.24 -1.76
N PRO A 165 -8.57 12.74 -0.68
CA PRO A 165 -9.34 11.92 0.25
C PRO A 165 -10.46 11.12 -0.41
N LEU A 166 -11.12 11.64 -1.45
CA LEU A 166 -12.12 10.90 -2.20
C LEU A 166 -11.48 9.72 -2.94
N HIS A 167 -10.32 9.93 -3.57
CA HIS A 167 -9.60 8.85 -4.22
C HIS A 167 -9.15 7.76 -3.25
N ALA A 168 -8.74 8.13 -2.03
CA ALA A 168 -8.44 7.17 -0.98
C ALA A 168 -9.69 6.37 -0.59
N ALA A 169 -10.80 7.07 -0.35
CA ALA A 169 -12.06 6.46 0.04
C ALA A 169 -12.59 5.51 -1.03
N LEU A 170 -12.55 5.89 -2.31
CA LEU A 170 -12.94 5.04 -3.43
C LEU A 170 -12.01 3.83 -3.56
N PHE A 171 -10.69 4.03 -3.36
CA PHE A 171 -9.76 2.91 -3.40
C PHE A 171 -10.07 1.87 -2.34
N PHE A 172 -10.19 2.25 -1.06
CA PHE A 172 -10.48 1.30 0.00
C PHE A 172 -11.87 0.64 -0.14
N ALA A 173 -12.88 1.39 -0.58
CA ALA A 173 -14.22 0.85 -0.77
C ALA A 173 -14.31 -0.15 -1.94
N PHE A 174 -13.57 0.08 -3.03
CA PHE A 174 -13.82 -0.60 -4.31
C PHE A 174 -12.62 -1.35 -4.90
N HIS A 175 -11.40 -1.27 -4.34
CA HIS A 175 -10.24 -1.96 -4.91
C HIS A 175 -10.44 -3.48 -5.05
N THR A 176 -11.31 -4.10 -4.24
CA THR A 176 -11.63 -5.54 -4.33
C THR A 176 -12.45 -5.93 -5.56
N LEU A 177 -12.99 -4.97 -6.33
CA LEU A 177 -13.57 -5.23 -7.66
C LEU A 177 -12.50 -5.61 -8.69
N ASP A 178 -11.25 -5.19 -8.46
CA ASP A 178 -10.10 -5.57 -9.26
C ASP A 178 -9.47 -6.85 -8.67
N GLU A 179 -9.42 -7.93 -9.45
CA GLU A 179 -8.92 -9.23 -9.00
C GLU A 179 -7.38 -9.29 -8.92
N ARG A 180 -6.67 -8.29 -9.45
CA ARG A 180 -5.20 -8.26 -9.40
C ARG A 180 -4.72 -8.25 -7.95
N ALA A 181 -3.52 -8.74 -7.71
CA ALA A 181 -2.88 -8.58 -6.40
C ALA A 181 -2.63 -7.10 -6.08
N ILE A 182 -2.60 -6.74 -4.79
CA ILE A 182 -2.53 -5.33 -4.37
C ILE A 182 -1.32 -4.57 -4.92
N TYR A 183 -0.16 -5.24 -5.01
CA TYR A 183 1.06 -4.68 -5.59
C TYR A 183 0.96 -4.37 -7.09
N ASN A 184 -0.01 -4.97 -7.80
CA ASN A 184 -0.30 -4.70 -9.21
C ASN A 184 -1.36 -3.60 -9.41
N LYS A 185 -2.01 -3.15 -8.33
CA LYS A 185 -3.04 -2.10 -8.41
C LYS A 185 -2.45 -0.70 -8.29
N ALA A 186 -1.25 -0.56 -7.75
CA ALA A 186 -0.64 0.73 -7.50
C ALA A 186 0.82 0.78 -7.92
N THR A 187 1.23 1.94 -8.43
CA THR A 187 2.63 2.29 -8.64
C THR A 187 3.04 3.24 -7.51
N VAL A 188 4.06 2.84 -6.75
CA VAL A 188 4.59 3.65 -5.66
C VAL A 188 5.91 4.25 -6.11
N HIS A 189 6.06 5.55 -5.92
CA HIS A 189 7.30 6.28 -6.19
C HIS A 189 7.82 6.85 -4.89
N GLY A 190 9.15 7.04 -4.80
CA GLY A 190 9.78 7.65 -3.64
C GLY A 190 11.28 7.41 -3.61
N PRO A 191 11.99 7.95 -2.61
CA PRO A 191 13.41 7.73 -2.44
C PRO A 191 13.73 6.24 -2.32
N SER A 192 14.46 5.70 -3.29
CA SER A 192 14.87 4.28 -3.32
C SER A 192 16.38 4.10 -3.09
N LYS A 193 17.12 5.21 -3.12
CA LYS A 193 18.58 5.26 -3.04
C LYS A 193 18.96 6.11 -1.82
N GLY A 194 19.26 5.45 -0.71
CA GLY A 194 19.66 6.05 0.55
C GLY A 194 20.14 4.98 1.53
N ARG A 195 20.99 5.36 2.49
CA ARG A 195 21.43 4.46 3.58
C ARG A 195 20.49 4.52 4.79
N GLU A 196 19.81 5.66 4.97
CA GLU A 196 18.93 5.90 6.10
C GLU A 196 17.48 5.59 5.74
N PRO A 197 16.71 4.98 6.66
CA PRO A 197 15.27 4.81 6.50
C PRO A 197 14.57 6.16 6.33
N VAL A 198 13.60 6.23 5.42
CA VAL A 198 12.92 7.48 5.06
C VAL A 198 12.19 8.06 6.26
N LEU A 199 11.62 7.22 7.14
CA LEU A 199 10.93 7.65 8.37
C LEU A 199 11.82 8.37 9.39
N LYS A 200 13.16 8.31 9.27
CA LYS A 200 14.06 9.09 10.14
C LYS A 200 14.21 10.54 9.71
N LEU A 201 13.81 10.86 8.47
CA LEU A 201 13.97 12.17 7.86
C LEU A 201 12.73 13.05 8.00
N VAL A 202 11.67 12.51 8.61
CA VAL A 202 10.34 13.11 8.67
C VAL A 202 10.13 13.85 9.99
N SER A 203 9.41 14.96 9.96
CA SER A 203 9.07 15.75 11.13
C SER A 203 8.16 14.97 12.11
N PRO A 204 8.20 15.25 13.42
CA PRO A 204 7.31 14.57 14.37
C PRO A 204 5.81 14.74 14.09
N ASN A 205 5.41 15.83 13.42
CA ASN A 205 4.01 16.16 13.15
C ASN A 205 3.42 15.39 11.96
N ALA A 206 4.27 14.74 11.15
CA ALA A 206 3.83 13.95 10.01
C ALA A 206 3.35 12.54 10.39
N PHE A 207 3.55 12.13 11.65
CA PHE A 207 3.03 10.87 12.17
C PHE A 207 1.56 11.00 12.59
N ALA A 208 0.77 9.97 12.31
CA ALA A 208 -0.60 9.91 12.79
C ALA A 208 -0.61 9.78 14.33
N VAL A 209 -1.49 10.54 14.98
CA VAL A 209 -1.63 10.47 16.43
C VAL A 209 -2.21 9.12 16.80
N ARG A 210 -1.60 8.48 17.80
CA ARG A 210 -2.14 7.26 18.39
C ARG A 210 -3.33 7.64 19.26
N GLU A 211 -4.54 7.38 18.78
CA GLU A 211 -5.71 7.41 19.65
C GLU A 211 -5.57 6.26 20.65
N ALA A 212 -5.56 6.59 21.95
CA ALA A 212 -5.54 5.60 23.00
C ALA A 212 -6.94 4.96 23.04
N THR A 213 -7.06 3.78 22.44
CA THR A 213 -8.20 2.87 22.61
C THR A 213 -8.19 2.27 24.01
#